data_AF-A0A9D6ZQ64-F1
#
_entry.id   AF-A0A9D6ZQ64-F1
#
_cell.length_a   1.000
_cell.length_b   1.000
_cell.length_c   1.000
_cell.angle_alpha   90.00
_cell.angle_beta   90.00
_cell.angle_gamma   90.00
#
_symmetry.space_group_name_H-M   'P 1'
#
loop_
_entity.id
_entity.type
_entity.pdbx_description
1 polymer ?
#
loop_
_entity_poly.entity_id
_entity_poly.type
_entity_poly.pdbx_seq_one_letter_code
_entity_poly.pdbx_strand_id
1 'polypeptide(L)'
;MEVSFPGGVAVEARFGSFAVRTDQPLDEGGLNAAPSPFSLFFVSIATCAGFYALRFCQVRKIDTAGLGVRLIVDRPDHGRIRTIRIEVKLPPGFPEKYEGSIIRAIDSCTVKRAILEPPQFEVVTVPAAAPPAPPDAQKS
;
A
#
# COMPACT_ATOMS: atom_id res chain seq x y z
N MET A 1 -8.53 -8.20 -9.62
CA MET A 1 -7.78 -8.64 -8.42
C MET A 1 -8.65 -9.66 -7.74
N GLU A 2 -8.09 -10.78 -7.32
CA GLU A 2 -8.81 -11.82 -6.59
C GLU A 2 -8.14 -12.02 -5.23
N VAL A 3 -8.94 -12.29 -4.20
CA VAL A 3 -8.46 -12.55 -2.84
C VAL A 3 -8.83 -13.97 -2.46
N SER A 4 -7.85 -14.71 -1.95
CA SER A 4 -7.99 -16.10 -1.50
C SER A 4 -7.62 -16.25 -0.02
N PHE A 5 -8.06 -17.35 0.57
CA PHE A 5 -7.98 -17.60 2.02
C PHE A 5 -7.11 -18.85 2.27
N PRO A 6 -5.77 -18.71 2.38
CA PRO A 6 -4.85 -19.85 2.48
C PRO A 6 -4.89 -20.59 3.83
N GLY A 7 -5.64 -20.11 4.82
CA GLY A 7 -5.80 -20.72 6.14
C GLY A 7 -5.49 -19.76 7.29
N GLY A 8 -6.01 -20.08 8.48
CA GLY A 8 -6.01 -19.15 9.62
C GLY A 8 -6.81 -17.88 9.31
N VAL A 9 -6.25 -16.72 9.64
CA VAL A 9 -6.80 -15.39 9.27
C VAL A 9 -5.97 -14.69 8.20
N ALA A 10 -5.04 -15.41 7.56
CA ALA A 10 -4.27 -14.88 6.46
C ALA A 10 -5.14 -14.74 5.20
N VAL A 11 -4.86 -13.71 4.40
CA VAL A 11 -5.48 -13.50 3.09
C VAL A 11 -4.42 -13.19 2.05
N GLU A 12 -4.63 -13.62 0.82
CA GLU A 12 -3.70 -13.40 -0.29
C GLU A 12 -4.42 -12.77 -1.49
N ALA A 13 -3.99 -11.58 -1.87
CA ALA A 13 -4.45 -10.88 -3.06
C ALA A 13 -3.53 -11.19 -4.25
N ARG A 14 -4.11 -11.57 -5.38
CA ARG A 14 -3.41 -11.73 -6.67
C ARG A 14 -3.84 -10.64 -7.65
N PHE A 15 -2.84 -9.99 -8.26
CA PHE A 15 -3.05 -8.96 -9.29
C PHE A 15 -1.89 -8.97 -10.29
N GLY A 16 -2.19 -9.16 -11.58
CA GLY A 16 -1.16 -9.38 -12.58
C GLY A 16 -0.27 -10.57 -12.22
N SER A 17 1.05 -10.36 -12.26
CA SER A 17 2.06 -11.35 -11.84
C SER A 17 2.41 -11.30 -10.35
N PHE A 18 1.74 -10.46 -9.56
CA PHE A 18 2.06 -10.25 -8.15
C PHE A 18 1.08 -10.98 -7.23
N ALA A 19 1.60 -11.44 -6.10
CA ALA A 19 0.82 -11.93 -4.97
C ALA A 19 1.26 -11.17 -3.71
N VAL A 20 0.29 -10.69 -2.94
CA VAL A 20 0.54 -10.01 -1.66
C VAL A 20 -0.25 -10.75 -0.60
N ARG A 21 0.46 -11.34 0.35
CA ARG A 21 -0.12 -11.99 1.52
C ARG A 21 -0.12 -11.01 2.69
N THR A 22 -1.21 -11.01 3.43
CA THR A 22 -1.33 -10.33 4.72
C THR A 22 -1.80 -11.32 5.77
N ASP A 23 -1.45 -11.03 7.02
CA ASP A 23 -1.84 -11.78 8.20
C ASP A 23 -2.13 -10.79 9.34
N GLN A 24 -2.54 -11.28 10.51
CA GLN A 24 -2.75 -10.45 11.67
C GLN A 24 -1.71 -10.73 12.77
N PRO A 25 -1.51 -9.78 13.70
CA PRO A 25 -0.79 -10.03 14.95
C PRO A 25 -1.36 -11.22 15.74
N LEU A 26 -0.56 -11.78 16.66
CA LEU A 26 -0.95 -12.93 17.49
C LEU A 26 -2.17 -12.63 18.38
N ASP A 27 -2.24 -11.42 18.94
CA ASP A 27 -3.34 -10.94 19.79
C ASP A 27 -4.63 -10.63 19.00
N GLU A 28 -4.54 -10.57 17.67
CA GLU A 28 -5.69 -10.48 16.75
C GLU A 28 -6.00 -11.83 16.05
N GLY A 29 -5.44 -12.93 16.55
CA GLY A 29 -5.72 -14.30 16.08
C GLY A 29 -4.96 -14.73 14.81
N GLY A 30 -3.99 -13.94 14.36
CA GLY A 30 -3.07 -14.31 13.29
C GLY A 30 -1.82 -15.02 13.78
N LEU A 31 -0.92 -15.30 12.84
CA LEU A 31 0.37 -15.93 13.12
C LEU A 31 1.52 -14.91 13.06
N ASN A 32 1.20 -13.63 12.82
CA ASN A 32 2.16 -12.57 12.53
C ASN A 32 3.15 -12.96 11.41
N ALA A 33 2.70 -13.78 10.46
CA ALA A 33 3.53 -14.35 9.39
C ALA A 33 3.66 -13.43 8.16
N ALA A 34 2.84 -12.38 8.10
CA ALA A 34 2.89 -11.33 7.09
C ALA A 34 2.35 -10.01 7.69
N PRO A 35 2.65 -8.83 7.09
CA PRO A 35 2.10 -7.57 7.57
C PRO A 35 0.57 -7.56 7.54
N SER A 36 -0.05 -6.81 8.45
CA SER A 36 -1.49 -6.59 8.39
C SER A 36 -1.89 -5.75 7.19
N PRO A 37 -3.14 -5.91 6.67
CA PRO A 37 -3.64 -5.07 5.59
C PRO A 37 -3.53 -3.58 5.92
N PHE A 38 -3.77 -3.21 7.18
CA PHE A 38 -3.66 -1.83 7.63
C PHE A 38 -2.22 -1.32 7.69
N SER A 39 -1.24 -2.19 7.94
CA SER A 39 0.18 -1.83 7.81
C SER A 39 0.53 -1.56 6.35
N LEU A 40 0.02 -2.38 5.42
CA LEU A 40 0.24 -2.17 3.98
C LEU A 40 -0.37 -0.85 3.48
N PHE A 41 -1.47 -0.39 4.08
CA PHE A 41 -1.99 0.96 3.81
C PHE A 41 -0.93 2.04 4.07
N PHE A 42 -0.24 2.03 5.22
CA PHE A 42 0.85 2.98 5.50
C PHE A 42 2.06 2.78 4.60
N VAL A 43 2.43 1.52 4.30
CA VAL A 43 3.52 1.22 3.36
C VAL A 43 3.22 1.80 1.97
N SER A 44 1.97 1.73 1.51
CA SER A 44 1.57 2.30 0.22
C SER A 44 1.77 3.83 0.16
N ILE A 45 1.47 4.53 1.25
CA ILE A 45 1.70 5.99 1.37
C ILE A 45 3.21 6.28 1.34
N ALA A 46 3.99 5.58 2.16
CA ALA A 46 5.43 5.80 2.28
C ALA A 46 6.17 5.51 0.97
N THR A 47 5.84 4.41 0.30
CA THR A 47 6.46 4.02 -0.97
C THR A 47 6.04 4.92 -2.14
N CYS A 48 4.79 5.39 -2.17
CA CYS A 48 4.35 6.40 -3.13
C CYS A 48 5.10 7.72 -2.92
N ALA A 49 5.21 8.22 -1.70
CA ALA A 49 6.01 9.40 -1.39
C ALA A 49 7.48 9.22 -1.78
N GLY A 50 8.07 8.07 -1.46
CA GLY A 50 9.43 7.69 -1.87
C GLY A 50 9.64 7.68 -3.38
N PHE A 51 8.68 7.16 -4.14
CA PHE A 51 8.72 7.18 -5.60
C PHE A 51 8.78 8.61 -6.15
N TYR A 52 7.93 9.52 -5.66
CA TYR A 52 7.94 10.91 -6.11
C TYR A 52 9.23 11.64 -5.73
N ALA A 53 9.77 11.39 -4.52
CA ALA A 53 11.06 11.93 -4.08
C ALA A 53 12.20 11.45 -4.99
N LEU A 54 12.27 10.14 -5.22
CA LEU A 54 13.28 9.51 -6.08
C LEU A 54 13.20 10.06 -7.50
N ARG A 55 12.00 10.11 -8.08
CA ARG A 55 11.80 10.57 -9.45
C ARG A 55 12.14 12.05 -9.61
N PHE A 56 11.84 12.87 -8.61
CA PHE A 56 12.21 14.29 -8.59
C PHE A 56 13.72 14.49 -8.75
N CYS A 57 14.51 13.74 -7.98
CA CYS A 57 15.98 13.77 -8.05
C CYS A 57 16.50 13.25 -9.39
N GLN A 58 16.00 12.11 -9.87
CA GLN A 58 16.42 11.50 -11.14
C GLN A 58 16.25 12.44 -12.34
N VAL A 59 15.09 13.09 -12.47
CA VAL A 59 14.81 14.01 -13.58
C VAL A 59 15.76 15.22 -13.57
N ARG A 60 16.23 15.62 -12.39
CA ARG A 60 17.14 16.75 -12.18
C ARG A 60 18.61 16.33 -12.09
N LYS A 61 18.91 15.04 -12.26
CA LYS A 61 20.24 14.46 -12.12
C LYS A 61 20.89 14.79 -10.75
N ILE A 62 20.07 14.81 -9.69
CA ILE A 62 20.53 14.97 -8.31
C ILE A 62 20.88 13.58 -7.77
N ASP A 63 22.02 13.45 -7.12
CA ASP A 63 22.43 12.20 -6.45
C ASP A 63 21.41 11.82 -5.36
N THR A 64 21.06 10.54 -5.29
CA THR A 64 20.10 9.98 -4.35
C THR A 64 20.78 9.28 -3.17
N ALA A 65 22.11 9.24 -3.13
CA ALA A 65 22.84 8.69 -1.99
C ALA A 65 22.48 9.45 -0.69
N GLY A 66 21.79 8.77 0.23
CA GLY A 66 21.32 9.35 1.49
C GLY A 66 19.90 9.95 1.44
N LEU A 67 19.24 9.93 0.27
CA LEU A 67 17.82 10.25 0.16
C LEU A 67 16.99 9.22 0.94
N GLY A 68 16.06 9.68 1.76
CA GLY A 68 15.18 8.80 2.54
C GLY A 68 13.79 9.39 2.71
N VAL A 69 12.81 8.52 2.93
CA VAL A 69 11.44 8.90 3.29
C VAL A 69 11.02 8.10 4.51
N ARG A 70 10.47 8.79 5.51
CA ARG A 70 9.96 8.18 6.73
C ARG A 70 8.54 8.64 6.98
N LEU A 71 7.68 7.70 7.37
CA LEU A 71 6.31 7.97 7.78
C LEU A 71 6.23 7.97 9.30
N ILE A 72 5.66 9.02 9.90
CA ILE A 72 5.29 9.08 11.31
C ILE A 72 3.78 9.17 11.40
N VAL A 73 3.18 8.22 12.09
CA VAL A 73 1.73 8.13 12.25
C VAL A 73 1.38 8.44 13.71
N ASP A 74 0.59 9.49 13.92
CA ASP A 74 -0.06 9.76 15.21
C ASP A 74 -1.43 9.08 15.21
N ARG A 75 -1.50 7.96 15.93
CA ARG A 75 -2.71 7.16 16.11
C ARG A 75 -2.73 6.64 17.55
N PRO A 76 -3.66 7.11 18.41
CA PRO A 76 -3.91 6.50 19.71
C PRO A 76 -4.36 5.05 19.57
N ASP A 77 -4.15 4.21 20.58
CA ASP A 77 -4.55 2.81 20.56
C ASP A 77 -6.00 2.62 20.11
N HIS A 78 -6.17 1.83 19.03
CA HIS A 78 -7.43 1.55 18.34
C HIS A 78 -8.22 2.78 17.83
N GLY A 79 -7.67 3.99 17.93
CA GLY A 79 -8.31 5.24 17.51
C GLY A 79 -8.18 5.54 16.01
N ARG A 80 -8.84 6.62 15.58
CA ARG A 80 -8.64 7.18 14.23
C ARG A 80 -7.24 7.77 14.08
N ILE A 81 -6.71 7.72 12.86
CA ILE A 81 -5.46 8.42 12.52
C ILE A 81 -5.69 9.92 12.71
N ARG A 82 -4.84 10.58 13.51
CA ARG A 82 -4.88 12.03 13.71
C ARG A 82 -4.04 12.74 12.66
N THR A 83 -2.79 12.29 12.51
CA THR A 83 -1.83 12.89 11.59
C THR A 83 -0.94 11.82 10.97
N ILE A 84 -0.63 11.98 9.70
CA ILE A 84 0.45 11.26 9.02
C ILE A 84 1.47 12.31 8.58
N ARG A 85 2.67 12.27 9.14
CA ARG A 85 3.78 13.13 8.74
C ARG A 85 4.73 12.34 7.85
N ILE A 86 5.05 12.91 6.68
CA ILE A 86 6.06 12.38 5.77
C ILE A 86 7.32 13.22 5.95
N GLU A 87 8.38 12.61 6.46
CA GLU A 87 9.70 13.21 6.60
C GLU A 87 10.57 12.78 5.43
N VAL A 88 11.20 13.75 4.76
CA VAL A 88 12.08 13.52 3.61
C VAL A 88 13.48 13.90 4.03
N LYS A 89 14.37 12.91 4.10
CA LYS A 89 15.79 13.12 4.35
C LYS A 89 16.46 13.45 3.03
N LEU A 90 16.98 14.67 2.90
CA LEU A 90 17.68 15.10 1.70
C LEU A 90 19.12 14.55 1.67
N PRO A 91 19.64 14.19 0.48
CA PRO A 91 21.02 13.75 0.32
C PRO A 91 22.00 14.89 0.62
N PRO A 92 23.25 14.58 1.01
CA PRO A 92 24.30 15.60 1.18
C PRO A 92 24.48 16.45 -0.08
N GLY A 93 24.56 17.77 0.06
CA GLY A 93 24.71 18.69 -1.08
C GLY A 93 23.44 18.87 -1.92
N PHE A 94 22.27 18.46 -1.42
CA PHE A 94 21.00 18.74 -2.09
C PHE A 94 20.82 20.26 -2.31
N PRO A 95 20.47 20.71 -3.52
CA PRO A 95 20.34 22.15 -3.78
C PRO A 95 19.16 22.76 -3.03
N GLU A 96 19.42 23.73 -2.13
CA GLU A 96 18.40 24.41 -1.29
C GLU A 96 17.22 24.96 -2.11
N LYS A 97 17.49 25.50 -3.30
CA LYS A 97 16.46 26.00 -4.23
C LYS A 97 15.39 24.97 -4.60
N TYR A 98 15.66 23.68 -4.42
CA TYR A 98 14.74 22.59 -4.74
C TYR A 98 13.98 22.03 -3.55
N GLU A 99 14.25 22.46 -2.31
CA GLU A 99 13.59 21.91 -1.10
C GLU A 99 12.06 22.04 -1.15
N GLY A 100 11.55 23.24 -1.40
CA GLY A 100 10.10 23.43 -1.57
C GLY A 100 9.53 22.71 -2.81
N SER A 101 10.36 22.42 -3.80
CA SER A 101 9.93 21.76 -5.04
C SER A 101 9.81 20.24 -4.87
N ILE A 102 10.72 19.61 -4.12
CA ILE A 102 10.63 18.18 -3.80
C ILE A 102 9.44 17.92 -2.86
N ILE A 103 9.19 18.81 -1.90
CA ILE A 103 7.99 18.73 -1.04
C ILE A 103 6.73 18.73 -1.91
N ARG A 104 6.58 19.69 -2.84
CA ARG A 104 5.43 19.77 -3.75
C ARG A 104 5.28 18.54 -4.65
N ALA A 105 6.40 17.98 -5.11
CA ALA A 105 6.38 16.73 -5.89
C ALA A 105 5.80 15.58 -5.05
N ILE A 106 6.30 15.38 -3.83
CA ILE A 106 5.80 14.36 -2.91
C ILE A 106 4.34 14.61 -2.52
N ASP A 107 3.97 15.89 -2.38
CA ASP A 107 2.59 16.30 -2.10
C ASP A 107 1.61 15.85 -3.19
N SER A 108 2.10 15.63 -4.41
CA SER A 108 1.32 15.13 -5.55
C SER A 108 1.19 13.60 -5.58
N CYS A 109 1.67 12.88 -4.56
CA CYS A 109 1.56 11.42 -4.48
C CYS A 109 0.11 10.94 -4.63
N THR A 110 -0.10 10.04 -5.59
CA THR A 110 -1.42 9.51 -5.95
C THR A 110 -2.16 8.86 -4.79
N VAL A 111 -1.45 8.08 -3.96
CA VAL A 111 -2.06 7.41 -2.78
C VAL A 111 -2.59 8.44 -1.79
N LYS A 112 -1.81 9.49 -1.49
CA LYS A 112 -2.24 10.57 -0.59
C LYS A 112 -3.45 11.33 -1.17
N ARG A 113 -3.43 11.62 -2.47
CA ARG A 113 -4.55 12.29 -3.15
C ARG A 113 -5.84 11.47 -3.08
N ALA A 114 -5.79 10.17 -3.33
CA ALA A 114 -6.96 9.29 -3.24
C ALA A 114 -7.57 9.23 -1.82
N ILE A 115 -6.81 9.57 -0.79
CA ILE A 115 -7.30 9.66 0.60
C ILE A 115 -7.96 11.03 0.85
N LEU A 116 -7.35 12.11 0.36
CA LEU A 116 -7.88 13.48 0.51
C LEU A 116 -9.12 13.72 -0.36
N GLU A 117 -9.22 13.00 -1.46
CA GLU A 117 -10.35 12.95 -2.39
C GLU A 117 -10.93 11.53 -2.37
N PRO A 118 -11.56 11.10 -1.27
CA PRO A 118 -11.93 9.69 -1.07
C PRO A 118 -12.99 9.24 -2.08
N PRO A 119 -12.81 8.07 -2.71
CA PRO A 119 -13.84 7.52 -3.58
C PRO A 119 -15.06 7.06 -2.76
N GLN A 120 -16.19 6.91 -3.42
CA GLN A 120 -17.32 6.18 -2.86
C GLN A 120 -17.01 4.68 -2.87
N PHE A 121 -17.34 4.01 -1.77
CA PHE A 121 -17.22 2.56 -1.66
C PHE A 121 -18.61 1.94 -1.69
N GLU A 122 -18.78 0.93 -2.52
CA GLU A 122 -19.99 0.10 -2.59
C GLU A 122 -19.60 -1.34 -2.28
N VAL A 123 -20.41 -2.01 -1.46
CA VAL A 123 -20.23 -3.42 -1.09
C VAL A 123 -21.48 -4.19 -1.48
N VAL A 124 -21.30 -5.16 -2.37
CA VAL A 124 -22.37 -6.03 -2.88
C VAL A 124 -21.98 -7.49 -2.73
N THR A 125 -22.98 -8.38 -2.68
CA THR A 125 -22.77 -9.83 -2.73
C THR A 125 -22.98 -10.34 -4.15
N VAL A 126 -22.19 -11.33 -4.55
CA VAL A 126 -22.37 -12.07 -5.81
C VAL A 126 -22.42 -13.57 -5.50
N PRO A 127 -23.30 -14.34 -6.15
CA PRO A 127 -23.33 -15.78 -5.96
C PRO A 127 -22.04 -16.41 -6.50
N ALA A 128 -21.58 -17.48 -5.84
CA ALA A 128 -20.48 -18.28 -6.37
C ALA A 128 -20.93 -18.93 -7.70
N ALA A 129 -20.02 -18.97 -8.69
CA ALA A 129 -20.28 -19.74 -9.90
C ALA A 129 -20.49 -21.21 -9.51
N ALA A 130 -21.56 -21.83 -10.03
CA ALA A 130 -21.76 -23.26 -9.86
C ALA A 130 -20.57 -24.00 -10.49
N PRO A 131 -20.05 -25.07 -9.85
CA PRO A 131 -19.04 -25.89 -10.48
C PRO A 131 -19.59 -26.43 -11.82
N PRO A 132 -18.73 -26.59 -12.85
CA PRO A 132 -19.18 -27.13 -14.13
C PRO A 132 -19.81 -28.51 -13.89
N ALA A 133 -20.96 -28.75 -14.52
CA ALA A 133 -21.62 -30.05 -14.47
C ALA A 133 -20.62 -31.13 -14.89
N PRO A 134 -20.58 -32.30 -14.22
CA PRO A 134 -19.74 -33.40 -14.64
C PRO A 134 -20.08 -33.76 -16.10
N PRO A 135 -19.09 -34.12 -16.93
CA PRO A 135 -19.36 -34.51 -18.31
C PRO A 135 -20.35 -35.68 -18.30
N ASP A 136 -21.42 -35.57 -19.08
CA ASP A 136 -22.41 -36.63 -19.24
C ASP A 136 -21.68 -37.95 -19.51
N ALA A 137 -21.85 -38.92 -18.61
CA ALA A 137 -21.40 -40.28 -18.85
C ALA A 137 -22.14 -40.77 -20.10
N GLN A 138 -21.44 -40.80 -21.23
CA GLN A 138 -21.93 -41.40 -22.47
C GLN A 138 -22.40 -42.81 -22.15
N LYS A 139 -23.73 -43.01 -22.17
CA LYS A 139 -24.35 -44.33 -22.08
C LYS A 139 -23.78 -45.19 -23.21
N SER A 140 -23.05 -46.24 -22.84
CA SER A 140 -22.72 -47.36 -23.73
C SER A 140 -23.97 -48.16 -24.09
#